data_AF-A0A840RSD1-F1
#
_entry.id   AF-A0A840RSD1-F1
#
_cell.length_a   1.000
_cell.length_b   1.000
_cell.length_c   1.000
_cell.angle_alpha   90.00
_cell.angle_beta   90.00
_cell.angle_gamma   90.00
#
_symmetry.space_group_name_H-M   'P 1'
#
loop_
_entity.id
_entity.type
_entity.pdbx_description
1 polymer ?
#
loop_
_entity_poly.entity_id
_entity_poly.type
_entity_poly.pdbx_seq_one_letter_code
_entity_poly.pdbx_strand_id
1 'polypeptide(L)'
;MQRQLKAVPHIREAEHLQPALLAELMALRSCEDSEFESGFSAFIINLREDFCIKEQWMASQNVKKISIYRKSHAELLMLLQHAQARVALQDLQLGRKIVDMLPHWYLRHCFL
;
A
#
# COMPACT_ATOMS: atom_id res chain seq x y z
N MET A 1 38.05 -1.65 15.84
CA MET A 1 36.93 -2.40 15.24
C MET A 1 35.64 -1.65 15.52
N GLN A 2 35.03 -1.07 14.49
CA GLN A 2 33.82 -0.25 14.59
C GLN A 2 32.62 -1.08 15.04
N ARG A 3 31.92 -0.62 16.07
CA ARG A 3 30.57 -1.06 16.45
C ARG A 3 29.56 -0.48 15.45
N GLN A 4 28.97 -1.28 14.58
CA GLN A 4 27.81 -0.93 13.73
C GLN A 4 27.16 -2.26 13.29
N LEU A 5 25.86 -2.53 13.35
CA LEU A 5 24.65 -1.89 13.86
C LEU A 5 23.72 -3.08 14.22
N LYS A 6 23.43 -3.34 15.50
CA LYS A 6 22.32 -4.22 15.87
C LYS A 6 21.06 -3.36 15.93
N ALA A 7 20.43 -3.16 14.78
CA ALA A 7 19.07 -2.62 14.72
C ALA A 7 18.07 -3.77 14.85
N VAL A 8 17.85 -4.27 16.08
CA VAL A 8 16.70 -5.11 16.45
C VAL A 8 16.44 -4.84 17.94
N PRO A 9 15.41 -4.04 18.30
CA PRO A 9 14.09 -4.60 18.63
C PRO A 9 12.91 -3.63 18.39
N HIS A 10 12.99 -2.78 17.37
CA HIS A 10 11.87 -1.91 16.94
C HIS A 10 11.53 -2.15 15.48
N ILE A 11 11.12 -3.38 15.17
CA ILE A 11 10.02 -3.50 14.21
C ILE A 11 8.87 -2.76 14.91
N ARG A 12 8.65 -1.50 14.52
CA ARG A 12 7.46 -0.76 14.90
C ARG A 12 6.30 -1.54 14.30
N GLU A 13 5.70 -2.38 15.12
CA GLU A 13 4.38 -2.94 14.89
C GLU A 13 3.47 -1.78 14.44
N ALA A 14 2.95 -1.86 13.22
CA ALA A 14 1.81 -1.06 12.76
C ALA A 14 1.92 0.49 12.75
N GLU A 15 3.08 1.11 12.54
CA GLU A 15 3.12 2.57 12.33
C GLU A 15 3.17 2.97 10.84
N HIS A 16 1.97 3.15 10.31
CA HIS A 16 1.63 3.99 9.16
C HIS A 16 2.01 3.40 7.79
N LEU A 17 1.12 3.62 6.81
CA LEU A 17 1.42 3.56 5.39
C LEU A 17 2.88 4.03 5.18
N GLN A 18 3.73 3.24 4.50
CA GLN A 18 5.15 3.62 4.37
C GLN A 18 5.20 5.09 3.92
N PRO A 19 6.06 5.96 4.52
CA PRO A 19 6.05 7.39 4.20
C PRO A 19 6.08 7.67 2.69
N ALA A 20 6.75 6.81 1.92
CA ALA A 20 6.72 6.81 0.46
C ALA A 20 5.31 6.60 -0.13
N LEU A 21 4.61 5.52 0.25
CA LEU A 21 3.24 5.25 -0.19
C LEU A 21 2.25 6.34 0.26
N LEU A 22 2.46 6.97 1.43
CA LEU A 22 1.62 8.08 1.88
C LEU A 22 1.86 9.32 1.03
N ALA A 23 3.12 9.63 0.71
CA ALA A 23 3.48 10.71 -0.19
C ALA A 23 2.89 10.48 -1.59
N GLU A 24 2.91 9.24 -2.09
CA GLU A 24 2.27 8.88 -3.36
C GLU A 24 0.76 9.09 -3.34
N LEU A 25 0.07 8.68 -2.27
CA LEU A 25 -1.36 8.93 -2.11
C LEU A 25 -1.68 10.43 -2.03
N MET A 26 -0.86 11.21 -1.32
CA MET A 26 -1.01 12.66 -1.25
C MET A 26 -0.79 13.31 -2.62
N ALA A 27 0.24 12.87 -3.37
CA ALA A 27 0.52 13.34 -4.72
C ALA A 27 -0.66 13.04 -5.65
N LEU A 28 -1.22 11.83 -5.60
CA LEU A 28 -2.40 11.43 -6.38
C LEU A 28 -3.65 12.27 -6.06
N ARG A 29 -3.78 12.68 -4.81
CA ARG A 29 -4.91 13.51 -4.38
C ARG A 29 -4.86 14.91 -4.99
N SER A 30 -3.66 15.45 -5.16
CA SER A 30 -3.42 16.82 -5.66
C SER A 30 -3.03 16.91 -7.14
N CYS A 31 -2.71 15.80 -7.80
CA CYS A 31 -2.24 15.83 -9.19
C CYS A 31 -3.37 16.24 -10.15
N GLU A 32 -2.95 16.73 -11.31
CA GLU A 32 -3.88 17.03 -12.41
C GLU A 32 -4.48 15.73 -12.97
N ASP A 33 -5.65 15.85 -13.61
CA ASP A 33 -6.32 14.71 -14.25
C ASP A 33 -5.45 14.07 -15.36
N SER A 34 -4.63 14.89 -16.03
CA SER A 34 -3.65 14.47 -17.06
C SER A 34 -2.57 13.52 -16.51
N GLU A 35 -2.27 13.61 -15.21
CA GLU A 35 -1.23 12.83 -14.52
C GLU A 35 -1.84 11.69 -13.69
N PHE A 36 -3.15 11.70 -13.46
CA PHE A 36 -3.80 10.82 -12.51
C PHE A 36 -3.70 9.35 -12.92
N GLU A 37 -3.96 9.00 -14.19
CA GLU A 37 -3.94 7.61 -14.66
C GLU A 37 -2.57 6.94 -14.47
N SER A 38 -1.50 7.63 -14.88
CA SER A 38 -0.13 7.13 -14.79
C SER A 38 0.32 7.06 -13.34
N GLY A 39 0.01 8.07 -12.54
CA GLY A 39 0.30 8.07 -11.10
C GLY A 39 -0.46 6.96 -10.35
N PHE A 40 -1.73 6.74 -10.67
CA PHE A 40 -2.55 5.70 -10.03
C PHE A 40 -2.01 4.30 -10.35
N SER A 41 -1.58 4.09 -11.60
CA SER A 41 -0.93 2.85 -12.02
C SER A 41 0.41 2.63 -11.30
N ALA A 42 1.24 3.67 -11.16
CA ALA A 42 2.51 3.60 -10.45
C ALA A 42 2.31 3.27 -8.96
N PHE A 43 1.35 3.92 -8.31
CA PHE A 43 1.01 3.65 -6.91
C PHE A 43 0.62 2.18 -6.68
N ILE A 44 -0.19 1.57 -7.57
CA ILE A 44 -0.58 0.17 -7.44
C ILE A 44 0.63 -0.77 -7.54
N ILE A 45 1.59 -0.45 -8.41
CA ILE A 45 2.83 -1.23 -8.55
C ILE A 45 3.65 -1.16 -7.26
N ASN A 46 3.89 0.05 -6.75
CA ASN A 46 4.67 0.28 -5.53
C ASN A 46 4.00 -0.36 -4.31
N LEU A 47 2.67 -0.29 -4.23
CA LEU A 47 1.90 -0.92 -3.18
C LEU A 47 2.06 -2.45 -3.19
N ARG A 48 1.95 -3.07 -4.36
CA ARG A 48 2.12 -4.52 -4.50
C ARG A 48 3.51 -4.97 -4.06
N GLU A 49 4.54 -4.19 -4.37
CA GLU A 49 5.91 -4.47 -3.93
C GLU A 49 6.06 -4.37 -2.41
N ASP A 50 5.50 -3.32 -1.78
CA ASP A 50 5.49 -3.18 -0.32
C ASP A 50 4.78 -4.35 0.38
N PHE A 51 3.63 -4.78 -0.15
CA PHE A 51 2.93 -5.95 0.37
C PHE A 51 3.77 -7.23 0.24
N CYS A 52 4.42 -7.45 -0.91
CA CYS A 52 5.29 -8.60 -1.10
C CYS A 52 6.45 -8.63 -0.09
N ILE A 53 7.13 -7.50 0.10
CA ILE A 53 8.24 -7.36 1.06
C ILE A 53 7.75 -7.64 2.49
N LYS A 54 6.63 -7.02 2.88
CA LYS A 54 6.05 -7.21 4.23
C LYS A 54 5.66 -8.66 4.46
N GLU A 55 5.02 -9.31 3.50
CA GLU A 55 4.61 -10.70 3.62
C GLU A 55 5.81 -11.66 3.72
N GLN A 56 6.87 -11.43 2.96
CA GLN A 56 8.11 -12.21 3.06
C GLN A 56 8.75 -12.03 4.44
N TRP A 57 8.82 -10.78 4.92
CA TRP A 57 9.31 -10.49 6.26
C TRP A 57 8.47 -11.18 7.34
N MET A 58 7.13 -11.06 7.31
CA MET A 58 6.23 -11.73 8.25
C MET A 58 6.38 -13.25 8.23
N ALA A 59 6.61 -13.83 7.04
CA ALA A 59 6.86 -15.27 6.90
C ALA A 59 8.16 -15.66 7.61
N SER A 60 9.24 -14.88 7.44
CA SER A 60 10.52 -15.10 8.13
C SER A 60 10.42 -15.01 9.65
N GLN A 61 9.47 -14.21 10.16
CA GLN A 61 9.22 -14.05 11.60
C GLN A 61 8.22 -15.08 12.17
N ASN A 62 7.75 -16.04 11.36
CA ASN A 62 6.74 -17.04 11.76
C ASN A 62 5.46 -16.44 12.35
N VAL A 63 4.97 -15.32 11.78
CA VAL A 63 3.73 -14.68 12.24
C VAL A 63 2.54 -15.63 12.03
N LYS A 64 1.90 -16.05 13.13
CA LYS A 64 0.82 -17.05 13.15
C LYS A 64 -0.40 -16.72 12.27
N LYS A 65 -0.64 -15.43 11.98
CA LYS A 65 -1.81 -14.95 11.23
C LYS A 65 -1.51 -14.51 9.80
N ILE A 66 -0.33 -14.83 9.25
CA ILE A 66 0.11 -14.37 7.92
C ILE A 66 -0.91 -14.61 6.78
N SER A 67 -1.67 -15.71 6.84
CA SER A 67 -2.70 -16.01 5.85
C SER A 67 -3.83 -14.97 5.80
N ILE A 68 -4.20 -14.38 6.94
CA ILE A 68 -5.24 -13.35 7.04
C ILE A 68 -4.74 -12.03 6.43
N TYR A 69 -3.48 -11.67 6.65
CA TYR A 69 -2.88 -10.47 6.04
C TYR A 69 -2.77 -10.61 4.53
N ARG A 70 -2.24 -11.75 4.04
CA ARG A 70 -2.15 -12.04 2.60
C ARG A 70 -3.50 -11.96 1.91
N LYS A 71 -4.54 -12.49 2.55
CA LYS A 71 -5.91 -12.41 2.03
C LYS A 71 -6.37 -10.96 1.90
N SER A 72 -6.19 -10.16 2.96
CA SER A 72 -6.57 -8.74 2.96
C SER A 72 -5.82 -7.95 1.88
N HIS A 73 -4.52 -8.17 1.73
CA HIS A 73 -3.70 -7.55 0.68
C HIS A 73 -4.18 -7.93 -0.73
N ALA A 74 -4.43 -9.22 -0.97
CA ALA A 74 -4.91 -9.72 -2.25
C ALA A 74 -6.28 -9.12 -2.62
N GLU A 75 -7.20 -9.04 -1.66
CA GLU A 75 -8.51 -8.42 -1.86
C GLU A 75 -8.40 -6.95 -2.23
N LEU A 76 -7.52 -6.19 -1.57
CA LEU A 76 -7.28 -4.79 -1.92
C LEU A 76 -6.67 -4.66 -3.33
N LEU A 77 -5.63 -5.43 -3.64
CA LEU A 77 -4.98 -5.38 -4.95
C LEU A 77 -5.94 -5.72 -6.08
N MET A 78 -6.83 -6.71 -5.88
CA MET A 78 -7.87 -7.04 -6.84
C MET A 78 -8.83 -5.88 -7.08
N LEU A 79 -9.30 -5.22 -6.01
CA LEU A 79 -10.15 -4.02 -6.13
C LEU A 79 -9.43 -2.87 -6.87
N LEU A 80 -8.16 -2.66 -6.57
CA LEU A 80 -7.35 -1.63 -7.22
C LEU A 80 -7.09 -1.93 -8.71
N GLN A 81 -6.92 -3.18 -9.09
CA GLN A 81 -6.82 -3.58 -10.50
C GLN A 81 -8.11 -3.29 -11.27
N HIS A 82 -9.27 -3.58 -10.68
CA HIS A 82 -10.55 -3.21 -11.29
C HIS A 82 -10.71 -1.69 -11.43
N ALA A 83 -10.29 -0.94 -10.42
CA ALA A 83 -10.27 0.51 -10.46
C ALA A 83 -9.32 1.04 -11.54
N GLN A 84 -8.14 0.46 -11.68
CA GLN A 84 -7.16 0.84 -12.70
C GLN A 84 -7.74 0.70 -14.10
N ALA A 85 -8.44 -0.41 -14.38
CA ALA A 85 -9.11 -0.62 -15.66
C ALA A 85 -10.18 0.45 -15.95
N ARG A 86 -10.90 0.92 -14.91
CA ARG A 86 -11.88 1.99 -15.02
C ARG A 86 -11.24 3.37 -15.20
N VAL A 87 -10.15 3.64 -14.49
CA VAL A 87 -9.35 4.88 -14.64
C VAL A 87 -8.78 4.99 -16.06
N ALA A 88 -8.30 3.88 -16.66
CA ALA A 88 -7.88 3.84 -18.06
C ALA A 88 -9.01 4.14 -19.05
N LEU A 89 -10.27 3.91 -18.65
CA LEU A 89 -11.48 4.33 -19.39
C LEU A 89 -11.95 5.75 -19.00
N GLN A 90 -11.05 6.56 -18.42
CA GLN A 90 -11.28 7.95 -18.00
C GLN A 90 -12.30 8.13 -16.87
N ASP A 91 -12.60 7.07 -16.10
CA ASP A 91 -13.37 7.18 -14.86
C ASP A 91 -12.47 7.65 -13.69
N LEU A 92 -11.93 8.86 -13.83
CA LEU A 92 -11.01 9.46 -12.85
C LEU A 92 -11.70 9.71 -11.50
N GLN A 93 -13.01 9.97 -11.52
CA GLN A 93 -13.81 10.17 -10.32
C GLN A 93 -13.84 8.92 -9.43
N LEU A 94 -13.94 7.73 -10.02
CA LEU A 94 -13.82 6.48 -9.27
C LEU A 94 -12.42 6.35 -8.65
N GLY A 95 -11.37 6.61 -9.43
CA GLY A 95 -9.99 6.56 -8.95
C GLY A 95 -9.76 7.50 -7.76
N ARG A 96 -10.21 8.76 -7.85
CA ARG A 96 -10.07 9.76 -6.79
C ARG A 96 -10.81 9.35 -5.52
N LYS A 97 -12.04 8.82 -5.63
CA LYS A 97 -12.78 8.28 -4.48
C LYS A 97 -12.03 7.15 -3.79
N ILE A 98 -11.39 6.27 -4.56
CA ILE A 98 -10.59 5.17 -4.01
C ILE A 98 -9.37 5.70 -3.27
N VAL A 99 -8.66 6.67 -3.85
CA VAL A 99 -7.52 7.35 -3.19
C VAL A 99 -7.95 7.94 -1.83
N ASP A 100 -9.12 8.57 -1.74
CA ASP A 100 -9.64 9.11 -0.47
C ASP A 100 -10.00 8.02 0.57
N MET A 101 -10.41 6.84 0.11
CA MET A 101 -10.81 5.72 0.99
C MET A 101 -9.62 4.89 1.48
N LEU A 102 -8.52 4.84 0.72
CA LEU A 102 -7.36 4.00 1.02
C LEU A 102 -6.81 4.21 2.43
N PRO A 103 -6.56 5.45 2.93
CA PRO A 103 -6.08 5.66 4.30
C PRO A 103 -6.95 4.98 5.37
N HIS A 104 -8.28 5.02 5.20
CA HIS A 104 -9.23 4.39 6.11
C HIS A 104 -9.14 2.86 6.07
N TRP A 105 -8.90 2.29 4.88
CA TRP A 105 -8.67 0.85 4.74
C TRP A 105 -7.43 0.40 5.52
N TYR A 106 -6.32 1.16 5.43
CA TYR A 106 -5.10 0.85 6.18
C TYR A 106 -5.30 0.92 7.68
N LEU A 107 -5.99 1.95 8.17
CA LEU A 107 -6.33 2.08 9.60
C LEU A 107 -7.09 0.87 10.14
N ARG A 108 -7.89 0.19 9.30
CA ARG A 108 -8.68 -0.97 9.71
C ARG A 108 -7.94 -2.30 9.56
N HIS A 109 -7.10 -2.47 8.54
CA HIS A 109 -6.55 -3.78 8.17
C HIS A 109 -5.07 -3.98 8.51
N CYS A 110 -4.32 -2.89 8.76
CA CYS A 110 -2.89 -2.98 9.10
C CYS A 110 -2.60 -2.85 10.61
N PHE A 111 -3.62 -2.67 11.46
CA PHE A 111 -3.51 -2.48 12.92
C PHE A 111 -3.91 -3.70 13.77
N LEU A 112 -3.96 -4.90 13.18
CA LEU A 112 -4.25 -6.16 13.91
C LEU A 112 -2.97 -6.93 14.24
#